data_AF-A0A7J4T6W6-F1
#
_entry.id   AF-A0A7J4T6W6-F1
#
_cell.length_a   1.000
_cell.length_b   1.000
_cell.length_c   1.000
_cell.angle_alpha   90.00
_cell.angle_beta   90.00
_cell.angle_gamma   90.00
#
_symmetry.space_group_name_H-M   'P 1'
#
loop_
_entity.id
_entity.type
_entity.pdbx_description
1 polymer ?
#
loop_
_entity_poly.entity_id
_entity_poly.type
_entity_poly.pdbx_seq_one_letter_code
_entity_poly.pdbx_strand_id
1 'polypeptide(L)'
;MIERDMLDSDEEFSAEQQIQISAASVEQKTVQLRQNRLVRENRRLRNSASFRVGMLFTRAATRPWLLLILPFSILYLVFSIGMERLGRWPVPVDEKGTAAVQHEEMRDCVMFFPTNGVGFGHFTRMYALAKRFKKYSPSTEIVFFTTMPTLHLLYNEGFVTYHIAGRKKYQDVSASEWNALVEEHLSLAFDQHKPSTFIFDGAFPYRGMLNAIRGQSATRKIWMRRGTFKKGSRIPVDSIAHFDTIIHPEDSVSLAPNELDHGVESITCAPIVLLDESDLLPRNAARRRLNLPLKGRVVYVQLGAGRINDIGSEIRLTVEALLQHDDVTVVIGESMLGERIDISLDRVVLLRDYPNSMYFNAFDATVQAGGYNSFHETRKFGLPALFYPNMNTGMDDQLARCKVAEVEGWGFVVEKRTESTISEGIKNLLSGGTKSTPITSANGAIEIYTELTGHNPKGFNEGWMIPKAASAWIDEHLIHGSTILEFGSGDGSEGLARRYNLYSIEHDPVYIGKTKSNYIYAPIVENSISASKGEQGWYNPELFKEIPKSFELIIVDGPPGVIGRSGLLKHLHLMPTWRYMLVDDTDRIEERDLVAELCKHYNCSSLRIETDQLKANGDVRMFDILEKR
;
A
#
# COMPACT_ATOMS: atom_id res chain seq x y z
N MET A 1 -31.67 -40.02 37.60
CA MET A 1 -32.36 -38.75 37.26
C MET A 1 -31.91 -37.61 38.20
N ILE A 2 -30.62 -37.56 38.58
CA ILE A 2 -30.03 -36.48 39.42
C ILE A 2 -28.60 -36.15 38.91
N GLU A 3 -28.26 -36.48 37.67
CA GLU A 3 -26.91 -36.21 37.09
C GLU A 3 -26.96 -35.41 35.78
N ARG A 4 -28.14 -34.96 35.35
CA ARG A 4 -28.29 -34.07 34.20
C ARG A 4 -28.53 -32.60 34.56
N ASP A 5 -28.97 -32.30 35.78
CA ASP A 5 -29.25 -30.92 36.21
C ASP A 5 -28.02 -30.17 36.77
N MET A 6 -26.87 -30.84 36.93
CA MET A 6 -25.62 -30.24 37.43
C MET A 6 -24.63 -29.87 36.31
N LEU A 7 -24.89 -30.26 35.06
CA LEU A 7 -24.05 -29.95 33.90
C LEU A 7 -24.58 -28.75 33.09
N ASP A 8 -25.90 -28.51 33.11
CA ASP A 8 -26.50 -27.32 32.47
C ASP A 8 -26.28 -26.04 33.32
N SER A 9 -26.13 -26.15 34.65
CA SER A 9 -25.93 -24.99 35.52
C SER A 9 -24.55 -24.35 35.37
N ASP A 10 -23.49 -25.14 35.11
CA ASP A 10 -22.12 -24.63 34.98
C ASP A 10 -21.85 -23.99 33.60
N GLU A 11 -22.52 -24.46 32.53
CA GLU A 11 -22.48 -23.82 31.21
C GLU A 11 -23.30 -22.52 31.16
N GLU A 12 -24.48 -22.46 31.79
CA GLU A 12 -25.25 -21.22 31.93
C GLU A 12 -24.53 -20.18 32.80
N PHE A 13 -23.87 -20.58 33.90
CA PHE A 13 -23.11 -19.65 34.76
C PHE A 13 -21.87 -19.08 34.04
N SER A 14 -21.20 -19.87 33.20
CA SER A 14 -20.07 -19.43 32.37
C SER A 14 -20.51 -18.46 31.27
N ALA A 15 -21.66 -18.69 30.63
CA ALA A 15 -22.23 -17.81 29.62
C ALA A 15 -22.71 -16.48 30.22
N GLU A 16 -23.39 -16.50 31.38
CA GLU A 16 -23.81 -15.30 32.10
C GLU A 16 -22.62 -14.47 32.62
N GLN A 17 -21.57 -15.12 33.11
CA GLN A 17 -20.33 -14.44 33.48
C GLN A 17 -19.62 -13.82 32.28
N GLN A 18 -19.55 -14.50 31.14
CA GLN A 18 -19.00 -13.92 29.90
C GLN A 18 -19.82 -12.73 29.40
N ILE A 19 -21.16 -12.79 29.50
CA ILE A 19 -22.05 -11.69 29.13
C ILE A 19 -21.90 -10.51 30.11
N GLN A 20 -21.78 -10.76 31.41
CA GLN A 20 -21.55 -9.70 32.41
C GLN A 20 -20.17 -9.06 32.28
N ILE A 21 -19.11 -9.84 32.05
CA ILE A 21 -17.75 -9.33 31.82
C ILE A 21 -17.71 -8.52 30.52
N SER A 22 -18.37 -8.99 29.47
CA SER A 22 -18.58 -8.28 28.20
C SER A 22 -19.30 -6.94 28.43
N ALA A 23 -20.44 -6.94 29.13
CA ALA A 23 -21.22 -5.73 29.40
C ALA A 23 -20.45 -4.71 30.25
N ALA A 24 -19.76 -5.16 31.30
CA ALA A 24 -18.93 -4.30 32.13
C ALA A 24 -17.75 -3.70 31.36
N SER A 25 -17.12 -4.47 30.46
CA SER A 25 -16.04 -3.98 29.60
C SER A 25 -16.54 -2.93 28.59
N VAL A 26 -17.75 -3.12 28.04
CA VAL A 26 -18.39 -2.17 27.12
C VAL A 26 -18.78 -0.89 27.84
N GLU A 27 -19.29 -0.97 29.07
CA GLU A 27 -19.63 0.19 29.89
C GLU A 27 -18.38 1.00 30.25
N GLN A 28 -17.31 0.34 30.69
CA GLN A 28 -16.01 0.97 30.96
C GLN A 28 -15.46 1.69 29.72
N LYS A 29 -15.47 1.02 28.55
CA LYS A 29 -15.04 1.62 27.28
C LYS A 29 -15.89 2.83 26.92
N THR A 30 -17.21 2.77 27.12
CA THR A 30 -18.13 3.87 26.84
C THR A 30 -17.87 5.09 27.73
N VAL A 31 -17.62 4.86 29.02
CA VAL A 31 -17.26 5.91 29.99
C VAL A 31 -15.93 6.55 29.62
N GLN A 32 -14.93 5.75 29.24
CA GLN A 32 -13.62 6.22 28.81
C GLN A 32 -13.72 7.10 27.55
N LEU A 33 -14.45 6.64 26.51
CA LEU A 33 -14.68 7.42 25.29
C LEU A 33 -15.37 8.76 25.58
N ARG A 34 -16.36 8.77 26.48
CA ARG A 34 -17.06 9.98 26.91
C ARG A 34 -16.13 10.95 27.64
N GLN A 35 -15.28 10.44 28.54
CA GLN A 35 -14.29 11.25 29.25
C GLN A 35 -13.28 11.87 28.29
N ASN A 36 -12.75 11.08 27.35
CA ASN A 36 -11.81 11.56 26.33
C ASN A 36 -12.43 12.68 25.47
N ARG A 37 -13.70 12.52 25.06
CA ARG A 37 -14.44 13.57 24.35
C ARG A 37 -14.58 14.85 25.18
N LEU A 38 -14.97 14.74 26.44
CA LEU A 38 -15.11 15.90 27.33
C LEU A 38 -13.78 16.64 27.53
N VAL A 39 -12.66 15.92 27.62
CA VAL A 39 -11.32 16.51 27.69
C VAL A 39 -11.00 17.31 26.42
N ARG A 40 -11.29 16.77 25.23
CA ARG A 40 -11.11 17.48 23.94
C ARG A 40 -12.00 18.71 23.82
N GLU A 41 -13.28 18.61 24.21
CA GLU A 41 -14.20 19.76 24.28
C GLU A 41 -13.71 20.84 25.24
N ASN A 42 -13.29 20.47 26.46
CA ASN A 42 -12.77 21.42 27.44
C ASN A 42 -11.52 22.15 26.92
N ARG A 43 -10.60 21.42 26.28
CA ARG A 43 -9.41 21.98 25.66
C ARG A 43 -9.76 22.99 24.57
N ARG A 44 -10.72 22.69 23.70
CA ARG A 44 -11.19 23.63 22.65
C ARG A 44 -11.78 24.89 23.27
N LEU A 45 -12.59 24.76 24.31
CA LEU A 45 -13.15 25.90 25.05
C LEU A 45 -12.04 26.76 25.66
N ARG A 46 -11.06 26.15 26.34
CA ARG A 46 -9.91 26.86 26.95
C ARG A 46 -9.05 27.61 25.93
N ASN A 47 -8.98 27.09 24.70
CA ASN A 47 -8.23 27.70 23.61
C ASN A 47 -9.03 28.72 22.79
N SER A 48 -10.32 28.89 23.06
CA SER A 48 -11.12 29.91 22.38
C SER A 48 -10.68 31.32 22.76
N ALA A 49 -10.80 32.25 21.81
CA ALA A 49 -10.44 33.65 22.02
C ALA A 49 -11.25 34.27 23.17
N SER A 50 -12.55 33.97 23.23
CA SER A 50 -13.45 34.45 24.28
C SER A 50 -13.03 33.97 25.67
N PHE A 51 -12.68 32.69 25.83
CA PHE A 51 -12.21 32.16 27.10
C PHE A 51 -10.88 32.79 27.53
N ARG A 52 -9.91 32.91 26.62
CA ARG A 52 -8.60 33.51 26.93
C ARG A 52 -8.72 34.99 27.31
N VAL A 53 -9.57 35.74 26.62
CA VAL A 53 -9.89 37.14 26.97
C VAL A 53 -10.60 37.20 28.32
N GLY A 54 -11.61 36.35 28.56
CA GLY A 54 -12.32 36.27 29.83
C GLY A 54 -11.40 35.94 31.01
N MET A 55 -10.40 35.09 30.80
CA MET A 55 -9.37 34.78 31.78
C MET A 55 -8.50 35.99 32.13
N LEU A 56 -8.18 36.86 31.17
CA LEU A 56 -7.46 38.11 31.45
C LEU A 56 -8.30 39.05 32.33
N PHE A 57 -9.59 39.22 32.03
CA PHE A 57 -10.49 40.01 32.86
C PHE A 57 -10.65 39.42 34.26
N THR A 58 -10.81 38.10 34.38
CA THR A 58 -10.93 37.41 35.67
C THR A 58 -9.65 37.54 36.51
N ARG A 59 -8.47 37.42 35.88
CA ARG A 59 -7.19 37.66 36.54
C ARG A 59 -7.01 39.11 36.98
N ALA A 60 -7.45 40.07 36.18
CA ALA A 60 -7.40 41.48 36.54
C ALA A 60 -8.37 41.82 37.69
N ALA A 61 -9.53 41.18 37.74
CA ALA A 61 -10.48 41.33 38.84
C ALA A 61 -9.96 40.72 40.16
N THR A 62 -9.28 39.56 40.08
CA THR A 62 -8.69 38.89 41.27
C THR A 62 -7.35 39.50 41.71
N ARG A 63 -6.64 40.18 40.81
CA ARG A 63 -5.36 40.86 41.05
C ARG A 63 -5.39 42.27 40.46
N PRO A 64 -5.89 43.27 41.22
CA PRO A 64 -6.20 44.61 40.68
C PRO A 64 -5.03 45.34 40.02
N TRP A 65 -3.78 45.07 40.41
CA TRP A 65 -2.60 45.66 39.76
C TRP A 65 -2.44 45.25 38.29
N LEU A 66 -3.03 44.13 37.86
CA LEU A 66 -3.04 43.71 36.46
C LEU A 66 -3.99 44.56 35.59
N LEU A 67 -4.91 45.35 36.17
CA LEU A 67 -5.78 46.26 35.40
C LEU A 67 -4.98 47.30 34.60
N LEU A 68 -3.85 47.77 35.14
CA LEU A 68 -2.97 48.73 34.46
C LEU A 68 -2.31 48.13 33.21
N ILE A 69 -2.06 46.82 33.20
CA ILE A 69 -1.40 46.10 32.11
C ILE A 69 -2.43 45.40 31.20
N LEU A 70 -3.70 45.37 31.58
CA LEU A 70 -4.76 44.67 30.86
C LEU A 70 -4.90 45.13 29.39
N PRO A 71 -4.86 46.43 29.05
CA PRO A 71 -4.93 46.88 27.65
C PRO A 71 -3.79 46.30 26.80
N PHE A 72 -2.57 46.30 27.34
CA PHE A 72 -1.39 45.72 26.68
C PHE A 72 -1.48 44.19 26.57
N SER A 73 -2.00 43.53 27.61
CA SER A 73 -2.20 42.08 27.63
C SER A 73 -3.24 41.64 26.59
N ILE A 74 -4.31 42.41 26.41
CA ILE A 74 -5.33 42.16 25.38
C ILE A 74 -4.74 42.39 23.99
N LEU A 75 -4.00 43.49 23.76
CA LEU A 75 -3.33 43.75 22.49
C LEU A 75 -2.36 42.63 22.12
N TYR A 76 -1.54 42.20 23.07
CA TYR A 76 -0.63 41.06 22.90
C TYR A 76 -1.40 39.76 22.61
N LEU A 77 -2.49 39.49 23.34
CA LEU A 77 -3.31 38.29 23.11
C LEU A 77 -3.94 38.31 21.71
N VAL A 78 -4.51 39.43 21.27
CA VAL A 78 -5.08 39.56 19.91
C VAL A 78 -4.00 39.36 18.85
N PHE A 79 -2.82 39.96 19.04
CA PHE A 79 -1.67 39.74 18.17
C PHE A 79 -1.24 38.27 18.14
N SER A 80 -1.13 37.62 19.30
CA SER A 80 -0.76 36.20 19.42
C SER A 80 -1.76 35.29 18.73
N ILE A 81 -3.08 35.51 18.90
CA ILE A 81 -4.14 34.76 18.21
C ILE A 81 -4.05 34.96 16.69
N GLY A 82 -3.74 36.18 16.24
CA GLY A 82 -3.48 36.48 14.84
C GLY A 82 -2.30 35.66 14.30
N MET A 83 -1.18 35.63 15.03
CA MET A 83 0.02 34.86 14.67
C MET A 83 -0.22 33.35 14.71
N GLU A 84 -1.01 32.84 15.67
CA GLU A 84 -1.46 31.45 15.75
C GLU A 84 -2.32 31.06 14.53
N ARG A 85 -3.27 31.92 14.13
CA ARG A 85 -4.13 31.71 12.95
C ARG A 85 -3.36 31.77 11.64
N LEU A 86 -2.34 32.61 11.57
CA LEU A 86 -1.40 32.67 10.45
C LEU A 86 -0.39 31.52 10.44
N GLY A 87 -0.41 30.65 11.46
CA GLY A 87 0.49 29.50 11.58
C GLY A 87 1.94 29.86 11.89
N ARG A 88 2.20 31.09 12.35
CA ARG A 88 3.54 31.57 12.70
C ARG A 88 3.94 31.17 14.11
N TRP A 89 2.99 31.13 15.04
CA TRP A 89 3.20 30.75 16.44
C TRP A 89 2.36 29.49 16.80
N PRO A 90 2.84 28.65 17.72
CA PRO A 90 2.09 27.48 18.20
C PRO A 90 0.91 27.89 19.09
N VAL A 91 -0.13 27.06 19.13
CA VAL A 91 -1.29 27.30 20.01
C VAL A 91 -0.96 26.83 21.43
N PRO A 92 -1.19 27.66 22.48
CA PRO A 92 -1.00 27.27 23.88
C PRO A 92 -1.65 25.93 24.24
N VAL A 93 -0.92 25.09 24.95
CA VAL A 93 -1.34 23.75 25.38
C VAL A 93 -1.43 23.70 26.90
N ASP A 94 -2.49 23.09 27.41
CA ASP A 94 -2.60 22.75 28.83
C ASP A 94 -2.23 21.27 28.99
N GLU A 95 -0.95 21.00 29.25
CA GLU A 95 -0.38 19.64 29.30
C GLU A 95 -0.97 18.78 30.43
N LYS A 96 -1.59 19.41 31.43
CA LYS A 96 -2.15 18.74 32.61
C LYS A 96 -3.33 17.81 32.29
N GLY A 97 -3.96 17.95 31.12
CA GLY A 97 -5.09 17.11 30.69
C GLY A 97 -4.70 15.96 29.74
N THR A 98 -3.47 15.92 29.24
CA THR A 98 -3.01 14.94 28.22
C THR A 98 -2.22 13.77 28.80
N ALA A 99 -1.89 13.79 30.09
CA ALA A 99 -1.02 12.81 30.74
C ALA A 99 -1.69 11.47 31.12
N ALA A 100 -2.93 11.23 30.69
CA ALA A 100 -3.70 10.05 31.07
C ALA A 100 -4.16 9.25 29.84
N VAL A 101 -3.22 8.77 29.04
CA VAL A 101 -3.48 7.61 28.17
C VAL A 101 -2.44 6.57 28.56
N GLN A 102 -2.92 5.54 29.26
CA GLN A 102 -2.14 4.36 29.59
C GLN A 102 -1.51 3.79 28.31
N HIS A 103 -0.32 3.21 28.41
CA HIS A 103 0.29 2.43 27.34
C HIS A 103 -0.68 1.31 26.91
N GLU A 104 -1.53 1.59 25.92
CA GLU A 104 -2.37 0.57 25.31
C GLU A 104 -1.52 -0.23 24.33
N GLU A 105 -1.67 -1.56 24.36
CA GLU A 105 -1.07 -2.41 23.33
C GLU A 105 -1.64 -2.01 21.97
N MET A 106 -0.74 -1.56 21.10
CA MET A 106 -1.03 -1.23 19.71
C MET A 106 -1.39 -2.50 18.94
N ARG A 107 -2.35 -2.40 18.03
CA ARG A 107 -2.69 -3.50 17.12
C ARG A 107 -1.80 -3.43 15.88
N ASP A 108 -1.59 -4.58 15.23
CA ASP A 108 -1.03 -4.66 13.87
C ASP A 108 -2.03 -4.05 12.87
N CYS A 109 -2.09 -2.72 12.85
CA CYS A 109 -3.06 -1.94 12.10
C CYS A 109 -2.37 -0.69 11.54
N VAL A 110 -2.55 -0.48 10.23
CA VAL A 110 -2.08 0.72 9.53
C VAL A 110 -3.27 1.56 9.10
N MET A 111 -3.32 2.80 9.61
CA MET A 111 -4.37 3.76 9.27
C MET A 111 -3.87 4.76 8.23
N PHE A 112 -4.55 4.82 7.09
CA PHE A 112 -4.25 5.72 5.98
C PHE A 112 -5.23 6.90 5.96
N PHE A 113 -4.72 8.13 5.88
CA PHE A 113 -5.52 9.34 5.69
C PHE A 113 -5.11 10.10 4.41
N PRO A 114 -5.70 9.76 3.25
CA PRO A 114 -5.52 10.52 2.03
C PRO A 114 -6.49 11.71 1.99
N THR A 115 -5.96 12.89 1.68
CA THR A 115 -6.77 14.11 1.49
C THR A 115 -7.44 14.16 0.12
N ASN A 116 -8.59 14.84 0.05
CA ASN A 116 -9.19 15.22 -1.22
C ASN A 116 -8.49 16.44 -1.80
N GLY A 117 -7.64 16.17 -2.80
CA GLY A 117 -7.19 17.19 -3.74
C GLY A 117 -8.19 17.42 -4.87
N VAL A 118 -7.70 17.90 -6.00
CA VAL A 118 -8.45 18.08 -7.25
C VAL A 118 -8.78 16.75 -7.97
N GLY A 119 -8.25 15.61 -7.49
CA GLY A 119 -8.48 14.29 -8.08
C GLY A 119 -7.94 13.15 -7.21
N PHE A 120 -7.77 11.96 -7.79
CA PHE A 120 -7.36 10.72 -7.11
C PHE A 120 -5.88 10.67 -6.69
N GLY A 121 -5.13 11.77 -6.80
CA GLY A 121 -3.67 11.82 -6.58
C GLY A 121 -3.22 11.17 -5.27
N HIS A 122 -3.58 11.80 -4.14
CA HIS A 122 -3.24 11.35 -2.79
C HIS A 122 -3.83 9.97 -2.47
N PHE A 123 -5.08 9.74 -2.89
CA PHE A 123 -5.76 8.46 -2.71
C PHE A 123 -5.00 7.31 -3.39
N THR A 124 -4.61 7.48 -4.65
CA THR A 124 -3.94 6.42 -5.44
C THR A 124 -2.61 6.01 -4.83
N ARG A 125 -1.83 6.96 -4.27
CA ARG A 125 -0.55 6.63 -3.63
C ARG A 125 -0.73 5.84 -2.34
N MET A 126 -1.67 6.26 -1.49
CA MET A 126 -2.00 5.49 -0.30
C MET A 126 -2.63 4.15 -0.62
N TYR A 127 -3.47 4.09 -1.66
CA TYR A 127 -4.05 2.85 -2.14
C TYR A 127 -2.97 1.90 -2.69
N ALA A 128 -1.96 2.41 -3.40
CA ALA A 128 -0.81 1.64 -3.84
C ALA A 128 -0.06 1.00 -2.67
N LEU A 129 0.24 1.79 -1.64
CA LEU A 129 0.90 1.31 -0.43
C LEU A 129 0.03 0.29 0.33
N ALA A 130 -1.26 0.56 0.51
CA ALA A 130 -2.20 -0.36 1.13
C ALA A 130 -2.30 -1.70 0.39
N LYS A 131 -2.28 -1.71 -0.96
CA LYS A 131 -2.21 -2.96 -1.74
C LYS A 131 -0.93 -3.74 -1.47
N ARG A 132 0.21 -3.08 -1.22
CA ARG A 132 1.46 -3.76 -0.85
C ARG A 132 1.39 -4.35 0.57
N PHE A 133 0.84 -3.62 1.53
CA PHE A 133 0.53 -4.17 2.86
C PHE A 133 -0.42 -5.38 2.76
N LYS A 134 -1.51 -5.29 1.99
CA LYS A 134 -2.41 -6.43 1.80
C LYS A 134 -1.73 -7.63 1.16
N LYS A 135 -0.85 -7.40 0.16
CA LYS A 135 -0.14 -8.47 -0.55
C LYS A 135 0.90 -9.18 0.33
N TYR A 136 1.71 -8.42 1.06
CA TYR A 136 2.90 -8.94 1.76
C TYR A 136 2.71 -9.08 3.28
N SER A 137 1.76 -8.35 3.87
CA SER A 137 1.36 -8.42 5.28
C SER A 137 -0.17 -8.61 5.43
N PRO A 138 -0.74 -9.74 4.96
CA PRO A 138 -2.19 -9.96 4.96
C PRO A 138 -2.83 -9.99 6.36
N SER A 139 -2.06 -10.16 7.43
CA SER A 139 -2.54 -10.07 8.82
C SER A 139 -2.74 -8.64 9.31
N THR A 140 -2.05 -7.67 8.69
CA THR A 140 -2.12 -6.27 9.08
C THR A 140 -3.49 -5.71 8.75
N GLU A 141 -4.18 -5.21 9.76
CA GLU A 141 -5.45 -4.50 9.58
C GLU A 141 -5.21 -3.20 8.82
N ILE A 142 -5.98 -2.97 7.76
CA ILE A 142 -5.87 -1.75 6.94
C ILE A 142 -7.13 -0.93 7.12
N VAL A 143 -6.94 0.30 7.62
CA VAL A 143 -8.02 1.25 7.89
C VAL A 143 -7.80 2.51 7.05
N PHE A 144 -8.81 2.93 6.32
CA PHE A 144 -8.82 4.22 5.61
C PHE A 144 -9.69 5.23 6.34
N PHE A 145 -9.12 6.36 6.74
CA PHE A 145 -9.88 7.54 7.13
C PHE A 145 -9.77 8.57 6.01
N THR A 146 -10.80 8.73 5.18
CA THR A 146 -10.68 9.51 3.95
C THR A 146 -11.77 10.55 3.78
N THR A 147 -11.45 11.61 3.05
CA THR A 147 -12.45 12.53 2.52
C THR A 147 -12.98 12.10 1.15
N MET A 148 -12.45 11.05 0.54
CA MET A 148 -12.78 10.62 -0.83
C MET A 148 -14.16 9.97 -0.87
N PRO A 149 -15.07 10.36 -1.78
CA PRO A 149 -16.40 9.77 -1.86
C PRO A 149 -16.41 8.37 -2.51
N THR A 150 -15.32 7.96 -3.15
CA THR A 150 -15.22 6.71 -3.95
C THR A 150 -14.91 5.49 -3.08
N LEU A 151 -15.75 5.21 -2.09
CA LEU A 151 -15.47 4.18 -1.06
C LEU A 151 -15.52 2.75 -1.60
N HIS A 152 -16.27 2.51 -2.68
CA HIS A 152 -16.43 1.17 -3.26
C HIS A 152 -15.10 0.53 -3.69
N LEU A 153 -14.09 1.33 -4.06
CA LEU A 153 -12.75 0.83 -4.38
C LEU A 153 -12.09 0.17 -3.17
N LEU A 154 -12.25 0.77 -1.98
CA LEU A 154 -11.69 0.26 -0.73
C LEU A 154 -12.49 -0.95 -0.22
N TYR A 155 -13.81 -0.90 -0.33
CA TYR A 155 -14.67 -2.01 0.09
C TYR A 155 -14.49 -3.28 -0.77
N ASN A 156 -14.25 -3.13 -2.07
CA ASN A 156 -13.95 -4.27 -2.94
C ASN A 156 -12.65 -4.99 -2.51
N GLU A 157 -11.73 -4.28 -1.85
CA GLU A 157 -10.52 -4.87 -1.27
C GLU A 157 -10.73 -5.36 0.18
N GLY A 158 -11.90 -5.12 0.79
CA GLY A 158 -12.18 -5.49 2.18
C GLY A 158 -11.57 -4.53 3.21
N PHE A 159 -11.15 -3.32 2.83
CA PHE A 159 -10.57 -2.37 3.77
C PHE A 159 -11.63 -1.65 4.61
N VAL A 160 -11.39 -1.57 5.93
CA VAL A 160 -12.24 -0.79 6.83
C VAL A 160 -12.12 0.68 6.46
N THR A 161 -13.25 1.37 6.28
CA THR A 161 -13.26 2.71 5.70
C THR A 161 -14.16 3.66 6.48
N TYR A 162 -13.59 4.77 6.94
CA TYR A 162 -14.26 5.93 7.53
C TYR A 162 -14.25 7.08 6.54
N HIS A 163 -15.43 7.63 6.25
CA HIS A 163 -15.57 8.76 5.34
C HIS A 163 -16.04 10.01 6.07
N ILE A 164 -15.35 11.13 5.84
CA ILE A 164 -15.80 12.46 6.26
C ILE A 164 -15.87 13.40 5.06
N ALA A 165 -17.03 14.02 4.85
CA ALA A 165 -17.18 14.97 3.75
C ALA A 165 -16.20 16.15 3.91
N GLY A 166 -15.54 16.56 2.83
CA GLY A 166 -14.68 17.73 2.84
C GLY A 166 -15.46 19.02 3.15
N ARG A 167 -14.81 20.01 3.79
CA ARG A 167 -15.46 21.25 4.27
C ARG A 167 -16.37 21.93 3.24
N LYS A 168 -15.94 22.00 1.98
CA LYS A 168 -16.67 22.68 0.89
C LYS A 168 -18.00 22.01 0.52
N LYS A 169 -18.29 20.81 1.02
CA LYS A 169 -19.58 20.13 0.82
C LYS A 169 -20.65 20.60 1.82
N TYR A 170 -20.26 21.29 2.88
CA TYR A 170 -21.19 21.91 3.82
C TYR A 170 -21.49 23.35 3.39
N GLN A 171 -22.73 23.79 3.60
CA GLN A 171 -23.17 25.16 3.29
C GLN A 171 -22.52 26.16 4.27
N ASP A 172 -22.75 25.97 5.57
CA ASP A 172 -22.41 26.95 6.61
C ASP A 172 -21.51 26.35 7.72
N VAL A 173 -20.44 25.64 7.34
CA VAL A 173 -19.48 25.11 8.32
C VAL A 173 -18.15 25.85 8.22
N SER A 174 -17.77 26.50 9.32
CA SER A 174 -16.48 27.19 9.43
C SER A 174 -15.32 26.19 9.39
N ALA A 175 -14.12 26.67 9.07
CA ALA A 175 -12.93 25.82 9.12
C ALA A 175 -12.70 25.23 10.52
N SER A 176 -13.03 25.98 11.58
CA SER A 176 -12.86 25.52 12.97
C SER A 176 -13.80 24.36 13.30
N GLU A 177 -15.08 24.48 12.93
CA GLU A 177 -16.08 23.43 13.16
C GLU A 177 -15.77 22.18 12.37
N TRP A 178 -15.36 22.31 11.10
CA TRP A 178 -14.97 21.16 10.30
C TRP A 178 -13.73 20.45 10.86
N ASN A 179 -12.73 21.20 11.33
CA ASN A 179 -11.57 20.59 12.00
C ASN A 179 -11.97 19.92 13.33
N ALA A 180 -12.91 20.47 14.07
CA ALA A 180 -13.45 19.83 15.27
C ALA A 180 -14.16 18.50 14.95
N LEU A 181 -14.87 18.41 13.81
CA LEU A 181 -15.45 17.16 13.34
C LEU A 181 -14.38 16.12 12.99
N VAL A 182 -13.35 16.53 12.22
CA VAL A 182 -12.21 15.65 11.89
C VAL A 182 -11.53 15.13 13.14
N GLU A 183 -11.27 15.99 14.14
CA GLU A 183 -10.62 15.61 15.40
C GLU A 183 -11.42 14.52 16.14
N GLU A 184 -12.73 14.69 16.30
CA GLU A 184 -13.57 13.71 16.99
C GLU A 184 -13.67 12.37 16.24
N HIS A 185 -13.95 12.41 14.94
CA HIS A 185 -14.13 11.19 14.15
C HIS A 185 -12.83 10.39 14.06
N LEU A 186 -11.71 11.08 13.84
CA LEU A 186 -10.41 10.42 13.77
C LEU A 186 -10.01 9.87 15.14
N SER A 187 -10.25 10.60 16.24
CA SER A 187 -9.97 10.10 17.59
C SER A 187 -10.77 8.84 17.91
N LEU A 188 -12.06 8.77 17.52
CA LEU A 188 -12.87 7.56 17.68
C LEU A 188 -12.31 6.37 16.88
N ALA A 189 -11.83 6.62 15.66
CA ALA A 189 -11.19 5.58 14.86
C ALA A 189 -9.87 5.10 15.49
N PHE A 190 -9.07 6.00 16.07
CA PHE A 190 -7.88 5.63 16.85
C PHE A 190 -8.24 4.78 18.06
N ASP A 191 -9.23 5.19 18.87
CA ASP A 191 -9.63 4.46 20.08
C ASP A 191 -10.20 3.06 19.73
N GLN A 192 -10.80 2.90 18.55
CA GLN A 192 -11.35 1.62 18.08
C GLN A 192 -10.27 0.67 17.54
N HIS A 193 -9.37 1.16 16.70
CA HIS A 193 -8.41 0.33 15.96
C HIS A 193 -7.03 0.27 16.58
N LYS A 194 -6.66 1.24 17.43
CA LYS A 194 -5.34 1.35 18.08
C LYS A 194 -4.19 1.13 17.09
N PRO A 195 -4.13 1.88 15.97
CA PRO A 195 -3.23 1.61 14.85
C PRO A 195 -1.76 1.84 15.21
N SER A 196 -0.90 0.82 15.05
CA SER A 196 0.55 0.94 15.25
C SER A 196 1.17 2.02 14.37
N THR A 197 0.62 2.23 13.17
CA THR A 197 1.10 3.23 12.20
C THR A 197 -0.06 4.07 11.66
N PHE A 198 0.13 5.38 11.64
CA PHE A 198 -0.75 6.33 10.96
C PHE A 198 0.02 7.04 9.85
N ILE A 199 -0.51 6.99 8.63
CA ILE A 199 0.09 7.64 7.46
C ILE A 199 -0.89 8.68 6.95
N PHE A 200 -0.41 9.90 6.72
CA PHE A 200 -1.17 11.01 6.11
C PHE A 200 -0.59 11.38 4.75
N ASP A 201 -1.43 11.50 3.71
CA ASP A 201 -1.02 12.03 2.40
C ASP A 201 -1.83 13.28 2.04
N GLY A 202 -1.14 14.42 2.07
CA GLY A 202 -1.73 15.72 1.78
C GLY A 202 -0.70 16.83 1.71
N ALA A 203 -1.04 17.89 0.99
CA ALA A 203 -0.20 19.08 0.89
C ALA A 203 -0.06 19.81 2.24
N PHE A 204 -1.14 19.84 3.02
CA PHE A 204 -1.18 20.48 4.34
C PHE A 204 -2.00 19.63 5.32
N PRO A 205 -1.43 19.27 6.48
CA PRO A 205 -2.14 18.61 7.57
C PRO A 205 -3.35 19.43 8.04
N TYR A 206 -4.50 18.77 8.25
CA TYR A 206 -5.64 19.42 8.89
C TYR A 206 -5.38 19.63 10.37
N ARG A 207 -5.78 20.78 10.92
CA ARG A 207 -5.59 21.08 12.34
C ARG A 207 -6.30 20.04 13.24
N GLY A 208 -7.50 19.61 12.86
CA GLY A 208 -8.24 18.58 13.57
C GLY A 208 -7.52 17.24 13.60
N MET A 209 -6.87 16.88 12.49
CA MET A 209 -6.05 15.68 12.41
C MET A 209 -4.81 15.80 13.30
N LEU A 210 -4.08 16.93 13.23
CA LEU A 210 -2.93 17.19 14.10
C LEU A 210 -3.30 17.10 15.59
N ASN A 211 -4.48 17.59 15.96
CA ASN A 211 -4.97 17.49 17.33
C ASN A 211 -5.26 16.04 17.74
N ALA A 212 -5.84 15.23 16.85
CA ALA A 212 -6.16 13.82 17.10
C ALA A 212 -4.89 12.96 17.27
N ILE A 213 -3.90 13.13 16.39
CA ILE A 213 -2.66 12.33 16.45
C ILE A 213 -1.71 12.76 17.57
N ARG A 214 -1.83 14.00 18.07
CA ARG A 214 -0.96 14.54 19.14
C ARG A 214 -0.99 13.68 20.42
N GLY A 215 -2.14 13.11 20.76
CA GLY A 215 -2.30 12.25 21.94
C GLY A 215 -1.83 10.80 21.72
N GLN A 216 -1.48 10.43 20.50
CA GLN A 216 -1.13 9.06 20.11
C GLN A 216 0.39 8.88 20.16
N SER A 217 0.96 8.84 21.37
CA SER A 217 2.41 8.71 21.57
C SER A 217 2.97 7.37 21.09
N ALA A 218 2.18 6.29 21.21
CA ALA A 218 2.57 4.94 20.80
C ALA A 218 2.39 4.65 19.30
N THR A 219 1.62 5.46 18.57
CA THR A 219 1.47 5.34 17.11
C THR A 219 2.64 6.04 16.40
N ARG A 220 3.27 5.33 15.45
CA ARG A 220 4.19 5.93 14.48
C ARG A 220 3.41 6.79 13.50
N LYS A 221 3.70 8.09 13.44
CA LYS A 221 2.99 9.09 12.64
C LYS A 221 3.86 9.50 11.46
N ILE A 222 3.35 9.25 10.26
CA ILE A 222 4.09 9.42 9.01
C ILE A 222 3.37 10.44 8.13
N TRP A 223 4.11 11.39 7.57
CA TRP A 223 3.59 12.33 6.59
C TRP A 223 4.18 12.06 5.21
N MET A 224 3.37 11.58 4.27
CA MET A 224 3.72 11.53 2.86
C MET A 224 3.46 12.88 2.20
N ARG A 225 4.53 13.52 1.71
CA ARG A 225 4.51 14.85 1.13
C ARG A 225 5.35 14.91 -0.14
N ARG A 226 4.74 15.38 -1.24
CA ARG A 226 5.46 15.67 -2.49
C ARG A 226 6.37 16.88 -2.32
N GLY A 227 7.57 16.80 -2.90
CA GLY A 227 8.64 17.77 -2.62
C GLY A 227 8.52 19.13 -3.33
N THR A 228 7.89 19.25 -4.50
CA THR A 228 7.99 20.49 -5.28
C THR A 228 7.06 21.59 -4.75
N PHE A 229 7.62 22.58 -4.07
CA PHE A 229 6.95 23.86 -3.79
C PHE A 229 7.55 24.98 -4.65
N LYS A 230 6.70 25.86 -5.19
CA LYS A 230 7.18 27.17 -5.68
C LYS A 230 7.74 27.98 -4.50
N LYS A 231 8.85 28.70 -4.72
CA LYS A 231 9.45 29.66 -3.78
C LYS A 231 8.36 30.49 -3.07
N GLY A 232 8.26 30.39 -1.75
CA GLY A 232 7.44 31.30 -0.91
C GLY A 232 6.24 30.69 -0.18
N SER A 233 5.93 29.40 -0.38
CA SER A 233 4.91 28.69 0.40
C SER A 233 5.48 28.25 1.75
N ARG A 234 4.84 28.66 2.86
CA ARG A 234 5.30 28.39 4.23
C ARG A 234 4.37 27.39 4.90
N ILE A 235 4.92 26.29 5.37
CA ILE A 235 4.23 25.32 6.23
C ILE A 235 4.12 25.94 7.62
N PRO A 236 2.98 25.78 8.34
CA PRO A 236 2.91 26.21 9.72
C PRO A 236 3.98 25.49 10.54
N VAL A 237 4.77 26.24 11.31
CA VAL A 237 6.00 25.77 12.00
C VAL A 237 5.73 24.55 12.90
N ASP A 238 4.53 24.46 13.47
CA ASP A 238 4.08 23.40 14.40
C ASP A 238 3.62 22.10 13.71
N SER A 239 3.49 22.07 12.38
CA SER A 239 2.88 20.91 11.69
C SER A 239 3.81 19.71 11.61
N ILE A 240 5.11 19.97 11.44
CA ILE A 240 6.12 18.93 11.22
C ILE A 240 6.41 18.16 12.51
N ALA A 241 6.48 18.86 13.66
CA ALA A 241 6.79 18.28 14.96
C ALA A 241 5.77 17.24 15.46
N HIS A 242 4.63 17.10 14.77
CA HIS A 242 3.63 16.07 15.08
C HIS A 242 3.89 14.72 14.39
N PHE A 243 4.85 14.66 13.46
CA PHE A 243 5.19 13.45 12.73
C PHE A 243 6.59 12.96 13.11
N ASP A 244 6.74 11.64 13.16
CA ASP A 244 8.00 10.97 13.48
C ASP A 244 8.85 10.79 12.21
N THR A 245 8.19 10.63 11.06
CA THR A 245 8.84 10.41 9.75
C THR A 245 8.11 11.18 8.64
N ILE A 246 8.86 11.74 7.69
CA ILE A 246 8.35 12.33 6.46
C ILE A 246 8.78 11.47 5.26
N ILE A 247 7.84 11.16 4.37
CA ILE A 247 8.12 10.43 3.12
C ILE A 247 8.02 11.40 1.95
N HIS A 248 9.06 11.42 1.12
CA HIS A 248 9.16 12.19 -0.11
C HIS A 248 9.19 11.26 -1.33
N PRO A 249 8.04 11.04 -1.99
CA PRO A 249 8.02 10.44 -3.31
C PRO A 249 8.74 11.36 -4.30
N GLU A 250 9.75 10.82 -4.97
CA GLU A 250 10.47 11.51 -6.03
C GLU A 250 9.54 11.83 -7.20
N ASP A 251 9.99 12.76 -8.03
CA ASP A 251 9.38 13.13 -9.28
C ASP A 251 10.41 12.98 -10.41
N SER A 252 10.02 13.27 -11.66
CA SER A 252 10.95 13.22 -12.80
C SER A 252 12.01 14.33 -12.78
N VAL A 253 11.87 15.29 -11.87
CA VAL A 253 12.79 16.42 -11.70
C VAL A 253 13.28 16.44 -10.26
N SER A 254 14.60 16.55 -10.07
CA SER A 254 15.23 16.56 -8.75
C SER A 254 14.80 17.76 -7.91
N LEU A 255 14.60 17.52 -6.62
CA LEU A 255 14.25 18.54 -5.63
C LEU A 255 15.47 19.36 -5.21
N ALA A 256 15.24 20.61 -4.79
CA ALA A 256 16.29 21.43 -4.22
C ALA A 256 16.62 20.95 -2.78
N PRO A 257 17.91 20.86 -2.38
CA PRO A 257 18.32 20.32 -1.08
C PRO A 257 17.69 20.99 0.15
N ASN A 258 17.34 22.27 0.03
CA ASN A 258 16.82 23.10 1.14
C ASN A 258 15.39 22.73 1.59
N GLU A 259 14.71 21.80 0.89
CA GLU A 259 13.36 21.35 1.24
C GLU A 259 13.34 20.10 2.14
N LEU A 260 14.52 19.51 2.44
CA LEU A 260 14.65 18.23 3.15
C LEU A 260 15.10 18.36 4.62
N ASP A 261 15.60 19.52 5.04
CA ASP A 261 16.09 19.70 6.41
C ASP A 261 14.99 20.27 7.32
N HIS A 262 14.29 19.37 8.00
CA HIS A 262 13.19 19.70 8.91
C HIS A 262 13.39 19.12 10.33
N GLY A 263 14.56 18.52 10.62
CA GLY A 263 14.87 17.92 11.92
C GLY A 263 14.09 16.64 12.28
N VAL A 264 13.36 16.06 11.31
CA VAL A 264 12.58 14.82 11.43
C VAL A 264 13.13 13.80 10.43
N GLU A 265 13.05 12.51 10.75
CA GLU A 265 13.46 11.43 9.84
C GLU A 265 12.78 11.61 8.48
N SER A 266 13.56 11.49 7.40
CA SER A 266 13.11 11.76 6.04
C SER A 266 13.48 10.57 5.14
N ILE A 267 12.46 9.98 4.51
CA ILE A 267 12.61 8.85 3.58
C ILE A 267 12.29 9.35 2.19
N THR A 268 13.25 9.22 1.27
CA THR A 268 13.02 9.43 -0.16
C THR A 268 12.74 8.09 -0.82
N CYS A 269 11.78 8.06 -1.75
CA CYS A 269 11.45 6.84 -2.50
C CYS A 269 11.16 7.16 -3.97
N ALA A 270 11.27 6.16 -4.83
CA ALA A 270 10.92 6.27 -6.24
C ALA A 270 9.45 6.71 -6.42
N PRO A 271 9.04 7.13 -7.64
CA PRO A 271 7.66 7.48 -7.90
C PRO A 271 6.68 6.34 -7.55
N ILE A 272 5.57 6.70 -6.90
CA ILE A 272 4.57 5.74 -6.47
C ILE A 272 3.58 5.46 -7.59
N VAL A 273 3.51 4.20 -8.03
CA VAL A 273 2.55 3.72 -9.03
C VAL A 273 1.68 2.62 -8.42
N LEU A 274 0.38 2.63 -8.73
CA LEU A 274 -0.58 1.69 -8.16
C LEU A 274 -0.36 0.25 -8.63
N LEU A 275 -0.22 0.08 -9.94
CA LEU A 275 -0.12 -1.21 -10.60
C LEU A 275 1.34 -1.56 -10.95
N ASP A 276 1.61 -2.85 -10.97
CA ASP A 276 2.82 -3.43 -11.58
C ASP A 276 2.47 -4.02 -12.95
N GLU A 277 3.47 -4.40 -13.74
CA GLU A 277 3.26 -4.90 -15.11
C GLU A 277 2.36 -6.14 -15.15
N SER A 278 2.48 -7.01 -14.14
CA SER A 278 1.64 -8.20 -13.98
C SER A 278 0.16 -7.89 -13.73
N ASP A 279 -0.17 -6.67 -13.28
CA ASP A 279 -1.56 -6.27 -13.04
C ASP A 279 -2.26 -5.76 -14.32
N LEU A 280 -1.51 -5.52 -15.41
CA LEU A 280 -2.07 -5.02 -16.65
C LEU A 280 -2.74 -6.14 -17.44
N LEU A 281 -3.90 -5.85 -18.02
CA LEU A 281 -4.55 -6.81 -18.89
C LEU A 281 -3.75 -7.00 -20.19
N PRO A 282 -3.65 -8.24 -20.72
CA PRO A 282 -3.11 -8.46 -22.05
C PRO A 282 -3.90 -7.67 -23.09
N ARG A 283 -3.22 -7.15 -24.12
CA ARG A 283 -3.80 -6.26 -25.15
C ARG A 283 -5.16 -6.72 -25.68
N ASN A 284 -5.27 -7.98 -26.10
CA ASN A 284 -6.51 -8.51 -26.67
C ASN A 284 -7.64 -8.60 -25.63
N ALA A 285 -7.32 -8.95 -24.38
CA ALA A 285 -8.30 -9.01 -23.29
C ALA A 285 -8.77 -7.59 -22.93
N ALA A 286 -7.85 -6.64 -22.83
CA ALA A 286 -8.15 -5.24 -22.57
C ALA A 286 -9.03 -4.63 -23.66
N ARG A 287 -8.70 -4.85 -24.95
CA ARG A 287 -9.50 -4.36 -26.08
C ARG A 287 -10.90 -4.95 -26.10
N ARG A 288 -11.05 -6.27 -25.89
CA ARG A 288 -12.38 -6.90 -25.82
C ARG A 288 -13.22 -6.35 -24.68
N ARG A 289 -12.62 -6.18 -23.50
CA ARG A 289 -13.31 -5.65 -22.31
C ARG A 289 -13.81 -4.23 -22.52
N LEU A 290 -13.08 -3.43 -23.26
CA LEU A 290 -13.44 -2.05 -23.62
C LEU A 290 -14.24 -1.94 -24.92
N ASN A 291 -14.62 -3.06 -25.54
CA ASN A 291 -15.30 -3.10 -26.84
C ASN A 291 -14.55 -2.32 -27.95
N LEU A 292 -13.22 -2.43 -27.97
CA LEU A 292 -12.33 -1.76 -28.91
C LEU A 292 -11.94 -2.67 -30.07
N PRO A 293 -11.64 -2.10 -31.26
CA PRO A 293 -11.21 -2.90 -32.40
C PRO A 293 -9.86 -3.57 -32.15
N LEU A 294 -9.75 -4.85 -32.52
CA LEU A 294 -8.50 -5.62 -32.36
C LEU A 294 -7.38 -5.17 -33.32
N LYS A 295 -7.73 -4.49 -34.42
CA LYS A 295 -6.82 -3.90 -35.40
C LYS A 295 -6.98 -2.38 -35.43
N GLY A 296 -5.97 -1.66 -35.91
CA GLY A 296 -5.95 -0.20 -35.91
C GLY A 296 -5.39 0.41 -34.62
N ARG A 297 -5.23 1.73 -34.65
CA ARG A 297 -4.64 2.52 -33.57
C ARG A 297 -5.70 2.95 -32.58
N VAL A 298 -5.42 2.82 -31.28
CA VAL A 298 -6.29 3.30 -30.21
C VAL A 298 -5.56 4.36 -29.40
N VAL A 299 -6.12 5.56 -29.31
CA VAL A 299 -5.54 6.68 -28.57
C VAL A 299 -6.39 7.00 -27.34
N TYR A 300 -5.76 6.98 -26.17
CA TYR A 300 -6.42 7.27 -24.89
C TYR A 300 -6.24 8.75 -24.50
N VAL A 301 -7.33 9.48 -24.28
CA VAL A 301 -7.35 10.91 -23.97
C VAL A 301 -7.82 11.14 -22.53
N GLN A 302 -6.96 11.73 -21.70
CA GLN A 302 -7.22 12.05 -20.29
C GLN A 302 -6.68 13.43 -19.91
N LEU A 303 -7.46 14.48 -20.19
CA LEU A 303 -7.07 15.88 -19.92
C LEU A 303 -7.56 16.43 -18.57
N GLY A 304 -8.01 15.54 -17.66
CA GLY A 304 -8.44 15.89 -16.31
C GLY A 304 -9.88 16.42 -16.23
N ALA A 305 -10.20 17.13 -15.13
CA ALA A 305 -11.56 17.58 -14.79
C ALA A 305 -12.07 18.81 -15.60
N GLY A 306 -11.62 18.96 -16.85
CA GLY A 306 -12.11 20.01 -17.75
C GLY A 306 -13.54 19.73 -18.21
N ARG A 307 -14.35 20.78 -18.37
CA ARG A 307 -15.69 20.68 -18.95
C ARG A 307 -15.58 20.57 -20.47
N ILE A 308 -16.16 19.53 -21.05
CA ILE A 308 -16.04 19.17 -22.48
C ILE A 308 -17.11 19.82 -23.34
N ASN A 309 -18.20 20.29 -22.72
CA ASN A 309 -19.33 20.90 -23.41
C ASN A 309 -19.03 22.33 -23.91
N ASP A 310 -17.80 22.81 -23.77
CA ASP A 310 -17.35 24.06 -24.40
C ASP A 310 -16.84 23.73 -25.82
N ILE A 311 -17.36 24.44 -26.82
CA ILE A 311 -17.01 24.26 -28.25
C ILE A 311 -15.52 24.56 -28.47
N GLY A 312 -14.92 25.40 -27.62
CA GLY A 312 -13.47 25.66 -27.58
C GLY A 312 -12.69 24.73 -26.64
N SER A 313 -13.31 23.67 -26.12
CA SER A 313 -12.62 22.77 -25.18
C SER A 313 -11.51 21.99 -25.87
N GLU A 314 -10.37 21.91 -25.19
CA GLU A 314 -9.17 21.22 -25.67
C GLU A 314 -9.45 19.75 -26.01
N ILE A 315 -10.38 19.12 -25.29
CA ILE A 315 -10.80 17.75 -25.54
C ILE A 315 -11.49 17.63 -26.90
N ARG A 316 -12.38 18.57 -27.25
CA ARG A 316 -13.05 18.56 -28.56
C ARG A 316 -12.06 18.70 -29.71
N LEU A 317 -11.17 19.70 -29.63
CA LEU A 317 -10.13 19.93 -30.65
C LEU A 317 -9.20 18.72 -30.81
N THR A 318 -8.86 18.06 -29.70
CA THR A 318 -8.03 16.85 -29.71
C THR A 318 -8.76 15.68 -30.38
N VAL A 319 -10.02 15.45 -30.02
CA VAL A 319 -10.84 14.37 -30.58
C VAL A 319 -11.04 14.58 -32.09
N GLU A 320 -11.37 15.80 -32.52
CA GLU A 320 -11.56 16.11 -33.94
C GLU A 320 -10.27 15.88 -34.75
N ALA A 321 -9.13 16.37 -34.26
CA ALA A 321 -7.85 16.13 -34.92
C ALA A 321 -7.43 14.65 -34.94
N LEU A 322 -7.77 13.86 -33.91
CA LEU A 322 -7.55 12.41 -33.92
C LEU A 322 -8.46 11.69 -34.93
N LEU A 323 -9.73 12.10 -35.05
CA LEU A 323 -10.71 11.47 -35.94
C LEU A 323 -10.47 11.76 -37.42
N GLN A 324 -9.63 12.74 -37.77
CA GLN A 324 -9.13 12.94 -39.14
C GLN A 324 -8.32 11.74 -39.67
N HIS A 325 -7.91 10.83 -38.79
CA HIS A 325 -7.23 9.58 -39.16
C HIS A 325 -8.23 8.40 -39.08
N ASP A 326 -8.55 7.80 -40.23
CA ASP A 326 -9.58 6.75 -40.33
C ASP A 326 -9.26 5.47 -39.55
N ASP A 327 -7.99 5.19 -39.30
CA ASP A 327 -7.53 4.00 -38.57
C ASP A 327 -7.40 4.22 -37.05
N VAL A 328 -7.83 5.39 -36.54
CA VAL A 328 -7.80 5.75 -35.12
C VAL A 328 -9.17 5.58 -34.46
N THR A 329 -9.16 4.93 -33.29
CA THR A 329 -10.26 4.91 -32.32
C THR A 329 -9.84 5.70 -31.09
N VAL A 330 -10.71 6.59 -30.60
CA VAL A 330 -10.43 7.45 -29.45
C VAL A 330 -11.11 6.91 -28.21
N VAL A 331 -10.37 6.78 -27.11
CA VAL A 331 -10.91 6.43 -25.80
C VAL A 331 -10.79 7.64 -24.89
N ILE A 332 -11.91 8.21 -24.47
CA ILE A 332 -11.93 9.37 -23.58
C ILE A 332 -12.12 8.89 -22.15
N GLY A 333 -11.17 9.20 -21.28
CA GLY A 333 -11.25 8.86 -19.86
C GLY A 333 -12.04 9.89 -19.06
N GLU A 334 -13.13 9.46 -18.44
CA GLU A 334 -13.96 10.28 -17.58
C GLU A 334 -13.48 10.24 -16.13
N SER A 335 -13.59 11.37 -15.42
CA SER A 335 -13.37 11.36 -13.97
C SER A 335 -14.55 10.68 -13.27
N MET A 336 -14.27 9.72 -12.38
CA MET A 336 -15.32 9.15 -11.51
C MET A 336 -15.95 10.21 -10.59
N LEU A 337 -15.23 11.30 -10.27
CA LEU A 337 -15.70 12.40 -9.41
C LEU A 337 -16.43 13.51 -10.18
N GLY A 338 -16.40 13.48 -11.52
CA GLY A 338 -16.98 14.50 -12.38
C GLY A 338 -18.38 14.17 -12.89
N GLU A 339 -18.97 15.15 -13.59
CA GLU A 339 -20.16 14.93 -14.43
C GLU A 339 -19.81 13.99 -15.59
N ARG A 340 -20.81 13.24 -16.07
CA ARG A 340 -20.65 12.41 -17.28
C ARG A 340 -20.53 13.31 -18.50
N ILE A 341 -19.73 12.86 -19.45
CA ILE A 341 -19.56 13.53 -20.73
C ILE A 341 -20.64 12.99 -21.66
N ASP A 342 -21.41 13.87 -22.27
CA ASP A 342 -22.38 13.48 -23.29
C ASP A 342 -21.75 13.70 -24.67
N ILE A 343 -21.15 12.64 -25.21
CA ILE A 343 -20.60 12.60 -26.57
C ILE A 343 -21.10 11.33 -27.25
N SER A 344 -21.69 11.49 -28.43
CA SER A 344 -22.08 10.41 -29.32
C SER A 344 -21.41 10.62 -30.67
N LEU A 345 -20.16 10.18 -30.80
CA LEU A 345 -19.38 10.20 -32.04
C LEU A 345 -18.96 8.78 -32.40
N ASP A 346 -18.97 8.46 -33.69
CA ASP A 346 -18.42 7.20 -34.17
C ASP A 346 -16.91 7.11 -33.85
N ARG A 347 -16.42 5.90 -33.56
CA ARG A 347 -15.04 5.63 -33.13
C ARG A 347 -14.58 6.33 -31.84
N VAL A 348 -15.51 6.84 -31.03
CA VAL A 348 -15.23 7.40 -29.70
C VAL A 348 -15.86 6.53 -28.62
N VAL A 349 -15.05 6.08 -27.67
CA VAL A 349 -15.47 5.25 -26.53
C VAL A 349 -15.20 6.00 -25.23
N LEU A 350 -16.20 6.04 -24.33
CA LEU A 350 -16.03 6.62 -23.00
C LEU A 350 -15.55 5.54 -22.01
N LEU A 351 -14.51 5.83 -21.26
CA LEU A 351 -13.95 4.97 -20.22
C LEU A 351 -14.12 5.62 -18.85
N ARG A 352 -14.89 5.00 -17.96
CA ARG A 352 -15.11 5.46 -16.59
C ARG A 352 -14.79 4.37 -15.56
N ASP A 353 -13.63 3.74 -15.72
CA ASP A 353 -13.12 2.75 -14.79
C ASP A 353 -12.04 3.35 -13.89
N TYR A 354 -11.61 2.59 -12.88
CA TYR A 354 -10.41 2.88 -12.12
C TYR A 354 -9.78 1.59 -11.57
N PRO A 355 -8.45 1.44 -11.63
CA PRO A 355 -7.50 2.35 -12.29
C PRO A 355 -7.44 2.15 -13.81
N ASN A 356 -7.30 3.24 -14.56
CA ASN A 356 -7.23 3.20 -16.03
C ASN A 356 -5.95 2.55 -16.56
N SER A 357 -4.87 2.57 -15.77
CA SER A 357 -3.58 1.96 -16.12
C SER A 357 -3.67 0.46 -16.40
N MET A 358 -4.68 -0.23 -15.85
CA MET A 358 -4.99 -1.64 -16.15
C MET A 358 -5.18 -1.90 -17.66
N TYR A 359 -5.63 -0.90 -18.41
CA TYR A 359 -5.94 -1.01 -19.83
C TYR A 359 -4.86 -0.48 -20.77
N PHE A 360 -3.69 -0.03 -20.26
CA PHE A 360 -2.68 0.63 -21.10
C PHE A 360 -2.15 -0.23 -22.26
N ASN A 361 -2.22 -1.56 -22.16
CA ASN A 361 -1.90 -2.45 -23.27
C ASN A 361 -2.91 -2.41 -24.43
N ALA A 362 -4.14 -1.95 -24.21
CA ALA A 362 -5.12 -1.74 -25.26
C ALA A 362 -4.76 -0.53 -26.15
N PHE A 363 -4.07 0.44 -25.59
CA PHE A 363 -3.79 1.74 -26.22
C PHE A 363 -2.42 1.73 -26.92
N ASP A 364 -2.35 2.49 -28.01
CA ASP A 364 -1.13 2.67 -28.80
C ASP A 364 -0.45 4.01 -28.51
N ALA A 365 -1.22 5.00 -28.03
CA ALA A 365 -0.73 6.28 -27.56
C ALA A 365 -1.72 6.92 -26.57
N THR A 366 -1.29 7.98 -25.88
CA THR A 366 -2.14 8.78 -25.00
C THR A 366 -1.98 10.29 -25.17
N VAL A 367 -3.05 11.04 -24.96
CA VAL A 367 -3.01 12.50 -24.77
C VAL A 367 -3.42 12.79 -23.33
N GLN A 368 -2.58 13.43 -22.52
CA GLN A 368 -2.87 13.65 -21.11
C GLN A 368 -2.31 14.95 -20.53
N ALA A 369 -2.83 15.38 -19.38
CA ALA A 369 -2.38 16.62 -18.72
C ALA A 369 -1.00 16.51 -18.02
N GLY A 370 -0.50 15.31 -17.75
CA GLY A 370 0.81 15.14 -17.09
C GLY A 370 0.83 15.40 -15.57
N GLY A 371 -0.29 15.12 -14.90
CA GLY A 371 -0.31 15.05 -13.44
C GLY A 371 0.59 13.92 -12.93
N TYR A 372 1.13 14.06 -11.71
CA TYR A 372 2.12 13.15 -11.12
C TYR A 372 1.84 11.65 -11.38
N ASN A 373 0.69 11.12 -10.94
CA ASN A 373 0.40 9.68 -11.08
C ASN A 373 0.34 9.28 -12.57
N SER A 374 -0.42 10.01 -13.39
CA SER A 374 -0.63 9.65 -14.80
C SER A 374 0.64 9.79 -15.64
N PHE A 375 1.52 10.75 -15.30
CA PHE A 375 2.83 10.84 -15.92
C PHE A 375 3.69 9.62 -15.58
N HIS A 376 3.81 9.29 -14.29
CA HIS A 376 4.64 8.18 -13.83
C HIS A 376 4.10 6.80 -14.24
N GLU A 377 2.78 6.62 -14.31
CA GLU A 377 2.15 5.43 -14.89
C GLU A 377 2.50 5.29 -16.37
N THR A 378 2.33 6.35 -17.16
CA THR A 378 2.61 6.34 -18.60
C THR A 378 4.09 6.11 -18.88
N ARG A 379 4.99 6.74 -18.11
CA ARG A 379 6.43 6.54 -18.17
C ARG A 379 6.82 5.10 -17.80
N LYS A 380 6.26 4.55 -16.71
CA LYS A 380 6.54 3.18 -16.26
C LYS A 380 6.12 2.15 -17.30
N PHE A 381 4.92 2.30 -17.89
CA PHE A 381 4.37 1.32 -18.84
C PHE A 381 4.73 1.61 -20.32
N GLY A 382 5.59 2.59 -20.59
CA GLY A 382 6.11 2.88 -21.92
C GLY A 382 5.03 3.27 -22.96
N LEU A 383 4.00 4.00 -22.55
CA LEU A 383 2.94 4.44 -23.46
C LEU A 383 3.31 5.79 -24.11
N PRO A 384 3.45 5.87 -25.45
CA PRO A 384 3.76 7.12 -26.13
C PRO A 384 2.73 8.21 -25.81
N ALA A 385 3.20 9.42 -25.51
CA ALA A 385 2.33 10.43 -24.91
C ALA A 385 2.47 11.83 -25.53
N LEU A 386 1.35 12.51 -25.71
CA LEU A 386 1.25 13.94 -25.96
C LEU A 386 0.75 14.63 -24.69
N PHE A 387 1.55 15.52 -24.13
CA PHE A 387 1.27 16.18 -22.87
C PHE A 387 0.75 17.60 -23.02
N TYR A 388 -0.34 17.89 -22.32
CA TYR A 388 -0.95 19.23 -22.19
C TYR A 388 -0.80 19.72 -20.74
N PRO A 389 0.40 20.12 -20.32
CA PRO A 389 0.66 20.52 -18.94
C PRO A 389 -0.23 21.70 -18.54
N ASN A 390 -0.82 21.62 -17.34
CA ASN A 390 -1.56 22.74 -16.80
C ASN A 390 -0.59 23.81 -16.26
N MET A 391 -0.53 24.96 -16.95
CA MET A 391 0.33 26.09 -16.59
C MET A 391 -0.16 26.88 -15.36
N ASN A 392 -1.42 26.69 -14.95
CA ASN A 392 -2.07 27.42 -13.87
C ASN A 392 -2.05 26.67 -12.52
N THR A 393 -1.20 25.66 -12.37
CA THR A 393 -1.07 24.92 -11.12
C THR A 393 -0.33 25.75 -10.06
N GLY A 394 -0.84 25.69 -8.83
CA GLY A 394 -0.26 26.42 -7.70
C GLY A 394 1.14 25.94 -7.32
N MET A 395 1.30 24.64 -7.05
CA MET A 395 2.56 24.05 -6.53
C MET A 395 3.18 22.99 -7.45
N ASP A 396 2.43 22.44 -8.40
CA ASP A 396 2.84 21.29 -9.22
C ASP A 396 3.46 21.73 -10.56
N ASP A 397 4.78 21.56 -10.76
CA ASP A 397 5.45 21.90 -12.02
C ASP A 397 5.25 20.79 -13.07
N GLN A 398 4.07 20.81 -13.69
CA GLN A 398 3.70 19.84 -14.71
C GLN A 398 4.51 20.02 -15.99
N LEU A 399 4.89 21.25 -16.34
CA LEU A 399 5.66 21.49 -17.55
C LEU A 399 7.05 20.85 -17.44
N ALA A 400 7.78 21.12 -16.36
CA ALA A 400 9.11 20.55 -16.16
C ALA A 400 9.07 19.00 -16.17
N ARG A 401 8.05 18.41 -15.55
CA ARG A 401 7.83 16.96 -15.60
C ARG A 401 7.58 16.45 -17.01
N CYS A 402 6.65 17.06 -17.74
CA CYS A 402 6.31 16.63 -19.10
C CYS A 402 7.48 16.76 -20.08
N LYS A 403 8.34 17.77 -19.90
CA LYS A 403 9.55 17.96 -20.71
C LYS A 403 10.55 16.81 -20.57
N VAL A 404 10.53 16.06 -19.48
CA VAL A 404 11.34 14.84 -19.35
C VAL A 404 10.96 13.80 -20.40
N ALA A 405 9.69 13.72 -20.81
CA ALA A 405 9.26 12.81 -21.87
C ALA A 405 9.84 13.15 -23.24
N GLU A 406 10.05 14.43 -23.54
CA GLU A 406 10.73 14.88 -24.77
C GLU A 406 12.22 14.53 -24.73
N VAL A 407 12.88 14.75 -23.58
CA VAL A 407 14.30 14.41 -23.38
C VAL A 407 14.53 12.90 -23.50
N GLU A 408 13.63 12.09 -22.94
CA GLU A 408 13.69 10.63 -23.00
C GLU A 408 13.16 10.06 -24.32
N GLY A 409 12.60 10.89 -25.20
CA GLY A 409 12.19 10.52 -26.56
C GLY A 409 10.91 9.68 -26.67
N TRP A 410 10.07 9.62 -25.65
CA TRP A 410 8.81 8.86 -25.66
C TRP A 410 7.55 9.70 -25.65
N GLY A 411 7.68 11.03 -25.53
CA GLY A 411 6.54 11.93 -25.58
C GLY A 411 6.86 13.32 -26.11
N PHE A 412 5.79 14.07 -26.38
CA PHE A 412 5.82 15.45 -26.89
C PHE A 412 5.01 16.36 -25.96
N VAL A 413 5.34 17.64 -25.90
CA VAL A 413 4.64 18.62 -25.05
C VAL A 413 4.05 19.75 -25.89
N VAL A 414 2.76 20.03 -25.70
CA VAL A 414 2.08 21.19 -26.29
C VAL A 414 1.85 22.23 -25.20
N GLU A 415 2.71 23.25 -25.16
CA GLU A 415 2.65 24.32 -24.15
C GLU A 415 1.49 25.28 -24.41
N LYS A 416 1.31 25.68 -25.67
CA LYS A 416 0.22 26.55 -26.11
C LYS A 416 -0.77 25.73 -26.93
N ARG A 417 -1.99 25.62 -26.43
CA ARG A 417 -3.05 24.78 -26.99
C ARG A 417 -3.90 25.61 -27.95
N THR A 418 -3.61 25.46 -29.24
CA THR A 418 -4.36 26.04 -30.37
C THR A 418 -4.70 24.92 -31.33
N GLU A 419 -5.67 25.09 -32.21
CA GLU A 419 -6.03 24.06 -33.20
C GLU A 419 -4.82 23.58 -34.03
N SER A 420 -3.97 24.53 -34.47
CA SER A 420 -2.75 24.23 -35.22
C SER A 420 -1.74 23.42 -34.41
N THR A 421 -1.42 23.87 -33.19
CA THR A 421 -0.43 23.19 -32.34
C THR A 421 -0.91 21.83 -31.82
N ILE A 422 -2.22 21.67 -31.59
CA ILE A 422 -2.84 20.39 -31.26
C ILE A 422 -2.72 19.42 -32.44
N SER A 423 -3.06 19.87 -33.65
CA SER A 423 -2.98 19.05 -34.86
C SER A 423 -1.54 18.62 -35.16
N GLU A 424 -0.58 19.52 -35.02
CA GLU A 424 0.85 19.21 -35.15
C GLU A 424 1.31 18.21 -34.08
N GLY A 425 0.91 18.42 -32.82
CA GLY A 425 1.20 17.50 -31.72
C GLY A 425 0.65 16.09 -31.95
N ILE A 426 -0.58 15.97 -32.46
CA ILE A 426 -1.20 14.69 -32.81
C ILE A 426 -0.46 14.02 -33.97
N LYS A 427 -0.09 14.78 -35.00
CA LYS A 427 0.71 14.27 -36.11
C LYS A 427 2.06 13.71 -35.60
N ASN A 428 2.72 14.42 -34.69
CA ASN A 428 3.96 13.95 -34.07
C ASN A 428 3.75 12.69 -33.22
N LEU A 429 2.69 12.66 -32.39
CA LEU A 429 2.31 11.48 -31.60
C LEU A 429 2.08 10.24 -32.47
N LEU A 430 1.38 10.40 -33.58
CA LEU A 430 1.00 9.31 -34.48
C LEU A 430 2.12 8.86 -35.43
N SER A 431 3.12 9.71 -35.66
CA SER A 431 4.27 9.43 -36.55
C SER A 431 5.53 8.99 -35.81
N GLY A 432 5.73 9.40 -34.55
CA GLY A 432 6.91 9.07 -33.74
C GLY A 432 6.95 7.63 -33.22
N GLY A 433 6.33 6.68 -33.90
CA GLY A 433 5.99 5.36 -33.36
C GLY A 433 7.16 4.51 -32.89
N THR A 434 7.21 4.21 -31.59
CA THR A 434 7.08 2.87 -30.99
C THR A 434 6.99 3.04 -29.46
N LYS A 435 6.37 2.10 -28.74
CA LYS A 435 6.44 2.09 -27.27
C LYS A 435 7.91 2.14 -26.88
N SER A 436 8.31 3.12 -26.07
CA SER A 436 9.65 3.07 -25.47
C SER A 436 9.73 1.80 -24.63
N THR A 437 10.93 1.22 -24.55
CA THR A 437 11.17 0.11 -23.63
C THR A 437 10.71 0.56 -22.24
N PRO A 438 9.81 -0.18 -21.57
CA PRO A 438 9.39 0.14 -20.22
C PRO A 438 10.62 0.42 -19.37
N ILE A 439 10.66 1.59 -18.73
CA ILE A 439 11.75 1.90 -17.83
C ILE A 439 11.53 1.04 -16.61
N THR A 440 12.39 0.03 -16.40
CA THR A 440 12.48 -0.71 -15.14
C THR A 440 12.91 0.26 -14.03
N SER A 441 11.95 1.03 -13.52
CA SER A 441 12.10 1.90 -12.38
C SER A 441 11.48 1.24 -11.15
N ALA A 442 12.09 1.49 -10.00
CA ALA A 442 11.54 1.03 -8.73
C ALA A 442 10.17 1.68 -8.49
N ASN A 443 9.27 0.94 -7.83
CA ASN A 443 7.97 1.47 -7.41
C ASN A 443 8.07 1.95 -5.97
N GLY A 444 7.84 3.25 -5.72
CA GLY A 444 7.93 3.82 -4.38
C GLY A 444 7.02 3.16 -3.35
N ALA A 445 5.88 2.59 -3.76
CA ALA A 445 5.02 1.85 -2.83
C ALA A 445 5.71 0.61 -2.22
N ILE A 446 6.58 -0.05 -3.00
CA ILE A 446 7.35 -1.20 -2.54
C ILE A 446 8.46 -0.74 -1.59
N GLU A 447 9.18 0.31 -1.97
CA GLU A 447 10.29 0.85 -1.15
C GLU A 447 9.81 1.36 0.20
N ILE A 448 8.69 2.10 0.22
CA ILE A 448 8.08 2.54 1.48
C ILE A 448 7.65 1.35 2.31
N TYR A 449 6.99 0.36 1.70
CA TYR A 449 6.58 -0.84 2.44
C TYR A 449 7.78 -1.54 3.08
N THR A 450 8.89 -1.69 2.34
CA THR A 450 10.14 -2.26 2.87
C THR A 450 10.71 -1.46 4.01
N GLU A 451 10.81 -0.15 3.87
CA GLU A 451 11.37 0.72 4.89
C GLU A 451 10.53 0.72 6.17
N LEU A 452 9.20 0.64 6.04
CA LEU A 452 8.30 0.66 7.19
C LEU A 452 8.23 -0.67 7.94
N THR A 453 8.47 -1.78 7.26
CA THR A 453 8.27 -3.13 7.83
C THR A 453 9.57 -3.90 8.03
N GLY A 454 10.67 -3.48 7.40
CA GLY A 454 11.90 -4.26 7.24
C GLY A 454 11.77 -5.45 6.28
N HIS A 455 10.56 -5.73 5.77
CA HIS A 455 10.32 -6.83 4.84
C HIS A 455 10.66 -6.39 3.41
N ASN A 456 11.69 -6.97 2.80
CA ASN A 456 12.15 -6.59 1.46
C ASN A 456 11.53 -7.45 0.36
N PRO A 457 10.59 -6.92 -0.47
CA PRO A 457 10.02 -7.65 -1.58
C PRO A 457 10.95 -7.71 -2.80
N LYS A 458 12.14 -7.06 -2.78
CA LYS A 458 13.12 -7.18 -3.88
C LYS A 458 13.81 -8.57 -3.91
N GLY A 459 13.49 -9.47 -2.99
CA GLY A 459 13.76 -10.93 -3.07
C GLY A 459 12.55 -11.77 -3.48
N PHE A 460 11.36 -11.16 -3.57
CA PHE A 460 10.07 -11.81 -3.81
C PHE A 460 9.92 -12.21 -5.28
N ASN A 461 10.71 -13.18 -5.70
CA ASN A 461 10.58 -13.77 -7.02
C ASN A 461 9.47 -14.81 -6.95
N GLU A 462 8.28 -14.51 -7.49
CA GLU A 462 7.14 -15.44 -7.49
C GLU A 462 7.51 -16.81 -8.12
N GLY A 463 8.55 -16.84 -8.98
CA GLY A 463 9.12 -18.07 -9.55
C GLY A 463 9.93 -18.95 -8.59
N TRP A 464 10.27 -18.48 -7.39
CA TRP A 464 11.05 -19.19 -6.36
C TRP A 464 10.23 -19.53 -5.10
N MET A 465 8.96 -19.09 -5.01
CA MET A 465 8.06 -19.47 -3.91
C MET A 465 7.43 -20.83 -4.16
N ILE A 466 7.17 -21.66 -3.16
CA ILE A 466 6.33 -22.87 -3.34
C ILE A 466 5.07 -22.53 -4.16
N PRO A 467 4.71 -23.31 -5.20
CA PRO A 467 3.58 -22.97 -6.06
C PRO A 467 2.28 -22.76 -5.28
N LYS A 468 1.42 -21.84 -5.72
CA LYS A 468 0.09 -21.60 -5.13
C LYS A 468 -0.73 -22.89 -5.05
N ALA A 469 -0.62 -23.75 -6.07
CA ALA A 469 -1.26 -25.06 -6.08
C ALA A 469 -0.74 -25.97 -4.95
N ALA A 470 0.56 -25.94 -4.66
CA ALA A 470 1.14 -26.66 -3.53
C ALA A 470 0.66 -26.08 -2.19
N SER A 471 0.64 -24.76 -2.02
CA SER A 471 0.09 -24.15 -0.79
C SER A 471 -1.39 -24.50 -0.58
N ALA A 472 -2.20 -24.47 -1.63
CA ALA A 472 -3.61 -24.85 -1.56
C ALA A 472 -3.77 -26.33 -1.17
N TRP A 473 -2.98 -27.22 -1.79
CA TRP A 473 -2.99 -28.63 -1.45
C TRP A 473 -2.61 -28.86 0.02
N ILE A 474 -1.58 -28.19 0.52
CA ILE A 474 -1.16 -28.27 1.93
C ILE A 474 -2.31 -27.85 2.85
N ASP A 475 -2.95 -26.71 2.58
CA ASP A 475 -4.05 -26.19 3.41
C ASP A 475 -5.31 -27.08 3.36
N GLU A 476 -5.51 -27.85 2.29
CA GLU A 476 -6.61 -28.83 2.18
C GLU A 476 -6.33 -30.15 2.93
N HIS A 477 -5.07 -30.56 3.06
CA HIS A 477 -4.68 -31.90 3.55
C HIS A 477 -4.07 -31.91 4.94
N LEU A 478 -3.59 -30.75 5.43
CA LEU A 478 -2.97 -30.62 6.74
C LEU A 478 -3.83 -29.76 7.67
N ILE A 479 -3.82 -30.12 8.96
CA ILE A 479 -4.45 -29.32 10.00
C ILE A 479 -3.49 -28.19 10.39
N HIS A 480 -4.00 -26.96 10.53
CA HIS A 480 -3.21 -25.85 11.05
C HIS A 480 -2.54 -26.21 12.39
N GLY A 481 -1.27 -25.84 12.54
CA GLY A 481 -0.43 -26.21 13.69
C GLY A 481 0.31 -27.55 13.52
N SER A 482 0.04 -28.30 12.45
CA SER A 482 0.85 -29.49 12.11
C SER A 482 2.32 -29.13 11.93
N THR A 483 3.21 -30.08 12.19
CA THR A 483 4.66 -29.86 12.10
C THR A 483 5.15 -30.19 10.70
N ILE A 484 5.85 -29.25 10.05
CA ILE A 484 6.38 -29.38 8.69
C ILE A 484 7.90 -29.25 8.73
N LEU A 485 8.59 -30.13 8.00
CA LEU A 485 10.02 -29.99 7.74
C LEU A 485 10.24 -29.49 6.32
N GLU A 486 11.05 -28.47 6.15
CA GLU A 486 11.41 -27.89 4.87
C GLU A 486 12.93 -27.97 4.70
N PHE A 487 13.37 -28.60 3.61
CA PHE A 487 14.75 -28.48 3.15
C PHE A 487 14.80 -27.30 2.18
N GLY A 488 15.64 -26.31 2.48
CA GLY A 488 15.63 -25.00 1.81
C GLY A 488 14.69 -24.03 2.51
N SER A 489 15.02 -22.75 2.52
CA SER A 489 14.14 -21.71 3.04
C SER A 489 14.14 -20.49 2.13
N GLY A 490 13.01 -19.80 2.07
CA GLY A 490 12.85 -18.62 1.22
C GLY A 490 11.65 -17.78 1.62
N ASP A 491 11.28 -16.83 0.77
CA ASP A 491 10.15 -15.94 1.05
C ASP A 491 8.81 -16.70 1.11
N GLY A 492 8.73 -17.89 0.51
CA GLY A 492 7.57 -18.80 0.61
C GLY A 492 7.39 -19.44 1.99
N SER A 493 8.47 -19.58 2.76
CA SER A 493 8.47 -20.25 4.08
C SER A 493 7.69 -19.46 5.13
N GLU A 494 7.58 -18.13 4.99
CA GLU A 494 6.79 -17.27 5.88
C GLU A 494 5.29 -17.62 5.84
N GLY A 495 4.78 -17.99 4.66
CA GLY A 495 3.39 -18.44 4.51
C GLY A 495 3.11 -19.70 5.33
N LEU A 496 4.03 -20.66 5.27
CA LEU A 496 3.95 -21.92 6.01
C LEU A 496 4.13 -21.71 7.52
N ALA A 497 5.14 -20.94 7.94
CA ALA A 497 5.46 -20.68 9.34
C ALA A 497 4.32 -19.97 10.11
N ARG A 498 3.42 -19.27 9.41
CA ARG A 498 2.23 -18.65 10.02
C ARG A 498 1.12 -19.65 10.37
N ARG A 499 1.03 -20.76 9.63
CA ARG A 499 -0.08 -21.72 9.75
C ARG A 499 0.35 -23.03 10.38
N TYR A 500 1.64 -23.35 10.31
CA TYR A 500 2.21 -24.63 10.71
C TYR A 500 3.44 -24.42 11.61
N ASN A 501 3.77 -25.44 12.40
CA ASN A 501 5.01 -25.46 13.16
C ASN A 501 6.16 -25.84 12.20
N LEU A 502 6.76 -24.85 11.56
CA LEU A 502 7.75 -25.04 10.50
C LEU A 502 9.17 -25.23 11.07
N TYR A 503 9.89 -26.20 10.54
CA TYR A 503 11.33 -26.38 10.71
C TYR A 503 12.00 -26.26 9.34
N SER A 504 12.98 -25.38 9.21
CA SER A 504 13.68 -25.15 7.93
C SER A 504 15.17 -25.49 8.05
N ILE A 505 15.65 -26.39 7.21
CA ILE A 505 17.07 -26.75 7.06
C ILE A 505 17.68 -25.84 5.98
N GLU A 506 18.64 -25.01 6.35
CA GLU A 506 19.21 -24.01 5.44
C GLU A 506 20.73 -23.97 5.51
N HIS A 507 21.36 -23.91 4.34
CA HIS A 507 22.82 -23.91 4.15
C HIS A 507 23.40 -22.51 3.94
N ASP A 508 22.60 -21.57 3.44
CA ASP A 508 23.02 -20.19 3.22
C ASP A 508 22.64 -19.33 4.43
N PRO A 509 23.63 -18.78 5.17
CA PRO A 509 23.37 -17.94 6.34
C PRO A 509 22.45 -16.75 6.06
N VAL A 510 22.38 -16.27 4.81
CA VAL A 510 21.52 -15.15 4.42
C VAL A 510 20.05 -15.45 4.68
N TYR A 511 19.61 -16.71 4.57
CA TYR A 511 18.21 -17.08 4.72
C TYR A 511 17.83 -17.50 6.15
N ILE A 512 18.80 -17.64 7.05
CA ILE A 512 18.57 -17.94 8.46
C ILE A 512 17.88 -16.75 9.15
N GLY A 513 16.78 -17.01 9.85
CA GLY A 513 16.06 -16.01 10.64
C GLY A 513 15.21 -15.03 9.82
N LYS A 514 15.04 -15.25 8.51
CA LYS A 514 14.18 -14.41 7.66
C LYS A 514 12.69 -14.55 7.97
N THR A 515 12.26 -15.71 8.46
CA THR A 515 10.86 -16.04 8.76
C THR A 515 10.72 -16.54 10.19
N LYS A 516 9.49 -16.75 10.68
CA LYS A 516 9.25 -17.32 12.02
C LYS A 516 9.45 -18.84 12.12
N SER A 517 10.28 -19.43 11.26
CA SER A 517 10.61 -20.86 11.26
C SER A 517 11.62 -21.25 12.34
N ASN A 518 11.61 -22.51 12.76
CA ASN A 518 12.67 -23.12 13.56
C ASN A 518 13.84 -23.48 12.63
N TYR A 519 14.82 -22.59 12.50
CA TYR A 519 15.95 -22.77 11.60
C TYR A 519 17.02 -23.71 12.15
N ILE A 520 17.49 -24.63 11.31
CA ILE A 520 18.75 -25.36 11.50
C ILE A 520 19.70 -24.92 10.39
N TYR A 521 20.77 -24.23 10.78
CA TYR A 521 21.85 -23.90 9.86
C TYR A 521 22.69 -25.14 9.58
N ALA A 522 22.60 -25.70 8.37
CA ALA A 522 23.29 -26.91 7.96
C ALA A 522 24.18 -26.65 6.72
N PRO A 523 25.48 -26.39 6.90
CA PRO A 523 26.42 -26.25 5.78
C PRO A 523 26.42 -27.46 4.84
N ILE A 524 26.68 -27.22 3.56
CA ILE A 524 26.82 -28.29 2.56
C ILE A 524 28.13 -29.05 2.80
N VAL A 525 28.05 -30.37 2.88
CA VAL A 525 29.18 -31.29 3.01
C VAL A 525 29.22 -32.26 1.84
N GLU A 526 30.38 -32.89 1.66
CA GLU A 526 30.58 -33.88 0.61
C GLU A 526 29.59 -35.05 0.73
N ASN A 527 28.88 -35.33 -0.36
CA ASN A 527 27.92 -36.41 -0.45
C ASN A 527 28.24 -37.26 -1.69
N SER A 528 28.43 -38.56 -1.47
CA SER A 528 28.86 -39.48 -2.54
C SER A 528 27.79 -39.73 -3.60
N ILE A 529 26.50 -39.63 -3.25
CA ILE A 529 25.41 -39.72 -4.24
C ILE A 529 25.37 -38.45 -5.07
N SER A 530 25.44 -37.29 -4.42
CA SER A 530 25.53 -35.99 -5.09
C SER A 530 26.70 -35.96 -6.08
N ALA A 531 27.90 -36.35 -5.63
CA ALA A 531 29.08 -36.41 -6.49
C ALA A 531 28.89 -37.36 -7.70
N SER A 532 28.24 -38.51 -7.51
CA SER A 532 27.96 -39.44 -8.61
C SER A 532 26.98 -38.90 -9.66
N LYS A 533 26.17 -37.90 -9.29
CA LYS A 533 25.21 -37.20 -10.16
C LYS A 533 25.73 -35.84 -10.64
N GLY A 534 26.99 -35.50 -10.37
CA GLY A 534 27.59 -34.21 -10.76
C GLY A 534 27.17 -33.01 -9.90
N GLU A 535 26.58 -33.27 -8.74
CA GLU A 535 26.14 -32.27 -7.76
C GLU A 535 27.25 -32.00 -6.72
N GLN A 536 27.22 -30.83 -6.06
CA GLN A 536 28.29 -30.38 -5.13
C GLN A 536 28.27 -31.05 -3.75
N GLY A 537 27.12 -31.45 -3.22
CA GLY A 537 26.99 -32.02 -1.89
C GLY A 537 25.57 -32.03 -1.33
N TRP A 538 25.43 -32.17 -0.01
CA TRP A 538 24.15 -32.12 0.70
C TRP A 538 24.31 -31.50 2.09
N TYR A 539 23.20 -31.09 2.71
CA TYR A 539 23.17 -30.60 4.08
C TYR A 539 23.89 -31.56 5.05
N ASN A 540 24.67 -31.02 5.98
CA ASN A 540 25.35 -31.80 7.01
C ASN A 540 24.33 -32.54 7.91
N PRO A 541 24.24 -33.88 7.84
CA PRO A 541 23.20 -34.65 8.53
C PRO A 541 23.41 -34.75 10.04
N GLU A 542 24.61 -34.46 10.56
CA GLU A 542 24.87 -34.47 12.01
C GLU A 542 24.00 -33.47 12.77
N LEU A 543 23.56 -32.42 12.07
CA LEU A 543 22.72 -31.35 12.60
C LEU A 543 21.23 -31.70 12.62
N PHE A 544 20.83 -32.84 12.02
CA PHE A 544 19.45 -33.30 12.05
C PHE A 544 19.06 -33.94 13.38
N LYS A 545 20.01 -34.13 14.31
CA LYS A 545 19.72 -34.64 15.67
C LYS A 545 18.83 -33.69 16.48
N GLU A 546 18.75 -32.43 16.08
CA GLU A 546 18.04 -31.37 16.79
C GLU A 546 16.58 -31.20 16.34
N ILE A 547 16.12 -31.99 15.36
CA ILE A 547 14.76 -31.86 14.79
C ILE A 547 13.78 -32.90 15.37
N PRO A 548 12.47 -32.63 15.37
CA PRO A 548 11.43 -33.59 15.74
C PRO A 548 11.56 -34.94 15.00
N LYS A 549 11.11 -36.03 15.64
CA LYS A 549 11.15 -37.38 15.04
C LYS A 549 10.02 -37.67 14.05
N SER A 550 9.00 -36.81 14.00
CA SER A 550 7.81 -36.99 13.18
C SER A 550 7.31 -35.65 12.62
N PHE A 551 6.96 -35.65 11.34
CA PHE A 551 6.40 -34.51 10.64
C PHE A 551 5.14 -34.93 9.87
N GLU A 552 4.19 -34.03 9.70
CA GLU A 552 3.03 -34.30 8.85
C GLU A 552 3.42 -34.21 7.37
N LEU A 553 4.33 -33.27 7.05
CA LEU A 553 4.84 -33.05 5.70
C LEU A 553 6.34 -32.77 5.74
N ILE A 554 7.05 -33.33 4.76
CA ILE A 554 8.43 -32.94 4.42
C ILE A 554 8.41 -32.28 3.04
N ILE A 555 9.01 -31.10 2.91
CA ILE A 555 9.17 -30.37 1.66
C ILE A 555 10.64 -30.44 1.26
N VAL A 556 10.91 -30.96 0.06
CA VAL A 556 12.24 -31.04 -0.54
C VAL A 556 12.33 -29.98 -1.64
N ASP A 557 12.71 -28.76 -1.24
CA ASP A 557 12.94 -27.62 -2.15
C ASP A 557 14.42 -27.22 -2.21
N GLY A 558 15.22 -27.61 -1.22
CA GLY A 558 16.63 -27.27 -1.10
C GLY A 558 17.54 -28.50 -0.99
N PRO A 559 18.87 -28.32 -1.16
CA PRO A 559 19.49 -27.09 -1.62
C PRO A 559 19.22 -26.91 -3.13
N PRO A 560 19.62 -25.80 -3.76
CA PRO A 560 19.51 -25.65 -5.21
C PRO A 560 19.96 -26.90 -5.97
N GLY A 561 19.28 -27.25 -7.07
CA GLY A 561 19.55 -28.51 -7.81
C GLY A 561 21.02 -28.69 -8.21
N VAL A 562 21.74 -27.61 -8.49
CA VAL A 562 23.19 -27.62 -8.79
C VAL A 562 24.08 -28.01 -7.58
N ILE A 563 23.58 -27.86 -6.36
CA ILE A 563 24.24 -28.27 -5.13
C ILE A 563 23.92 -29.73 -4.83
N GLY A 564 22.66 -30.12 -4.92
CA GLY A 564 22.30 -31.54 -5.08
C GLY A 564 21.20 -32.08 -4.20
N ARG A 565 19.95 -31.98 -4.65
CA ARG A 565 18.79 -32.55 -3.95
C ARG A 565 18.85 -34.07 -3.82
N SER A 566 19.55 -34.74 -4.73
CA SER A 566 19.71 -36.19 -4.73
C SER A 566 20.53 -36.70 -3.54
N GLY A 567 21.32 -35.85 -2.89
CA GLY A 567 22.11 -36.23 -1.72
C GLY A 567 21.27 -36.75 -0.55
N LEU A 568 19.99 -36.38 -0.50
CA LEU A 568 18.98 -36.94 0.39
C LEU A 568 18.96 -38.48 0.40
N LEU A 569 19.15 -39.11 -0.75
CA LEU A 569 19.08 -40.57 -0.92
C LEU A 569 20.12 -41.33 -0.07
N LYS A 570 21.23 -40.68 0.30
CA LYS A 570 22.27 -41.29 1.15
C LYS A 570 21.83 -41.36 2.61
N HIS A 571 20.92 -40.48 3.00
CA HIS A 571 20.54 -40.22 4.38
C HIS A 571 19.07 -40.58 4.67
N LEU A 572 18.42 -41.37 3.82
CA LEU A 572 17.02 -41.80 4.04
C LEU A 572 16.81 -42.48 5.40
N HIS A 573 17.81 -43.21 5.89
CA HIS A 573 17.78 -43.85 7.22
C HIS A 573 17.78 -42.87 8.39
N LEU A 574 18.16 -41.60 8.16
CA LEU A 574 18.14 -40.52 9.16
C LEU A 574 16.89 -39.66 9.04
N MET A 575 16.06 -39.87 8.01
CA MET A 575 14.88 -39.05 7.80
C MET A 575 13.85 -39.34 8.89
N PRO A 576 13.21 -38.28 9.44
CA PRO A 576 12.16 -38.45 10.43
C PRO A 576 10.95 -39.15 9.80
N THR A 577 10.04 -39.64 10.63
CA THR A 577 8.77 -40.18 10.14
C THR A 577 7.94 -39.07 9.52
N TRP A 578 7.23 -39.39 8.44
CA TRP A 578 6.43 -38.44 7.68
C TRP A 578 5.20 -39.11 7.07
N ARG A 579 4.10 -38.35 6.95
CA ARG A 579 2.86 -38.77 6.26
C ARG A 579 2.91 -38.42 4.78
N TYR A 580 3.20 -37.16 4.45
CA TYR A 580 3.38 -36.70 3.08
C TYR A 580 4.80 -36.19 2.84
N MET A 581 5.26 -36.27 1.59
CA MET A 581 6.49 -35.65 1.14
C MET A 581 6.26 -34.92 -0.19
N LEU A 582 6.58 -33.64 -0.25
CA LEU A 582 6.49 -32.82 -1.46
C LEU A 582 7.90 -32.60 -2.01
N VAL A 583 8.10 -32.88 -3.30
CA VAL A 583 9.36 -32.60 -4.00
C VAL A 583 9.08 -31.53 -5.06
N ASP A 584 9.78 -30.39 -4.99
CA ASP A 584 9.61 -29.27 -5.93
C ASP A 584 10.54 -29.39 -7.16
N ASP A 585 10.28 -28.60 -8.21
CA ASP A 585 10.95 -28.61 -9.53
C ASP A 585 11.00 -29.97 -10.25
N THR A 586 9.97 -30.80 -10.13
CA THR A 586 9.88 -32.10 -10.83
C THR A 586 9.70 -31.98 -12.36
N ASP A 587 9.67 -30.76 -12.89
CA ASP A 587 9.86 -30.49 -14.32
C ASP A 587 11.31 -30.76 -14.77
N ARG A 588 12.29 -30.77 -13.85
CA ARG A 588 13.67 -31.20 -14.09
C ARG A 588 13.80 -32.72 -14.01
N ILE A 589 14.76 -33.29 -14.75
CA ILE A 589 14.86 -34.75 -14.88
C ILE A 589 15.44 -35.39 -13.61
N GLU A 590 16.35 -34.68 -12.95
CA GLU A 590 17.05 -35.09 -11.74
C GLU A 590 16.06 -35.25 -10.56
N GLU A 591 15.17 -34.28 -10.36
CA GLU A 591 14.13 -34.34 -9.34
C GLU A 591 13.07 -35.41 -9.64
N ARG A 592 12.77 -35.70 -10.92
CA ARG A 592 11.90 -36.84 -11.27
C ARG A 592 12.53 -38.18 -10.91
N ASP A 593 13.82 -38.32 -11.17
CA ASP A 593 14.56 -39.53 -10.83
C ASP A 593 14.63 -39.69 -9.30
N LEU A 594 14.83 -38.59 -8.58
CA LEU A 594 14.75 -38.57 -7.11
C LEU A 594 13.39 -39.07 -6.61
N VAL A 595 12.27 -38.58 -7.16
CA VAL A 595 10.92 -39.05 -6.79
C VAL A 595 10.76 -40.55 -7.05
N ALA A 596 11.25 -41.07 -8.18
CA ALA A 596 11.18 -42.48 -8.51
C ALA A 596 11.98 -43.35 -7.52
N GLU A 597 13.18 -42.92 -7.13
CA GLU A 597 14.01 -43.58 -6.13
C GLU A 597 13.38 -43.55 -4.73
N LEU A 598 12.79 -42.41 -4.32
CA LEU A 598 12.07 -42.28 -3.06
C LEU A 598 10.84 -43.19 -3.02
N CYS A 599 10.06 -43.25 -4.10
CA CYS A 599 8.89 -44.14 -4.19
C CYS A 599 9.27 -45.61 -4.10
N LYS A 600 10.37 -46.00 -4.74
CA LYS A 600 10.91 -47.36 -4.66
C LYS A 600 11.39 -47.70 -3.24
N HIS A 601 12.04 -46.76 -2.55
CA HIS A 601 12.56 -46.98 -1.21
C HIS A 601 11.46 -47.06 -0.15
N TYR A 602 10.52 -46.11 -0.16
CA TYR A 602 9.46 -46.01 0.85
C TYR A 602 8.17 -46.77 0.51
N ASN A 603 8.10 -47.39 -0.67
CA ASN A 603 6.89 -48.06 -1.17
C ASN A 603 5.66 -47.12 -1.15
N CYS A 604 5.83 -45.89 -1.65
CA CYS A 604 4.78 -44.86 -1.70
C CYS A 604 4.28 -44.62 -3.13
N SER A 605 3.09 -44.02 -3.26
CA SER A 605 2.60 -43.47 -4.54
C SER A 605 2.99 -42.01 -4.69
N SER A 606 3.22 -41.54 -5.92
CA SER A 606 3.38 -40.13 -6.24
C SER A 606 2.22 -39.59 -7.06
N LEU A 607 1.80 -38.36 -6.76
CA LEU A 607 0.88 -37.54 -7.55
C LEU A 607 1.65 -36.33 -8.08
N ARG A 608 1.81 -36.25 -9.41
CA ARG A 608 2.42 -35.09 -10.07
C ARG A 608 1.37 -34.02 -10.34
N ILE A 609 1.70 -32.77 -10.01
CA ILE A 609 0.83 -31.62 -10.21
C ILE A 609 1.55 -30.60 -11.10
N GLU A 610 0.91 -30.26 -12.22
CA GLU A 610 1.30 -29.16 -13.09
C GLU A 610 0.62 -27.87 -12.62
N THR A 611 1.35 -26.76 -12.61
CA THR A 611 0.85 -25.49 -12.06
C THR A 611 0.63 -24.44 -13.14
N ASP A 612 -0.40 -23.62 -12.98
CA ASP A 612 -0.68 -22.47 -13.86
C ASP A 612 0.37 -21.33 -13.71
N GLN A 613 1.30 -21.46 -12.75
CA GLN A 613 2.37 -20.50 -12.51
C GLN A 613 3.61 -20.89 -13.30
N LEU A 614 4.06 -19.98 -14.18
CA LEU A 614 5.29 -20.16 -14.93
C LEU A 614 6.51 -19.75 -14.08
N LYS A 615 7.63 -20.44 -14.30
CA LYS A 615 8.95 -20.03 -13.80
C LYS A 615 9.37 -18.70 -14.45
N ALA A 616 10.38 -18.05 -13.87
CA ALA A 616 10.89 -16.76 -14.38
C ALA A 616 11.38 -16.80 -15.83
N ASN A 617 11.72 -17.99 -16.35
CA ASN A 617 12.13 -18.24 -17.73
C ASN A 617 10.96 -18.63 -18.67
N GLY A 618 9.73 -18.68 -18.17
CA GLY A 618 8.53 -19.05 -18.93
C GLY A 618 8.18 -20.54 -18.92
N ASP A 619 8.99 -21.39 -18.27
CA ASP A 619 8.72 -22.83 -18.18
C ASP A 619 7.60 -23.16 -17.20
N VAL A 620 6.92 -24.27 -17.45
CA VAL A 620 5.89 -24.80 -16.56
C VAL A 620 6.55 -25.35 -15.30
N ARG A 621 5.97 -25.02 -14.14
CA ARG A 621 6.43 -25.53 -12.85
C ARG A 621 5.62 -26.74 -12.42
N MET A 622 6.31 -27.78 -11.97
CA MET A 622 5.71 -29.04 -11.52
C MET A 622 6.29 -29.47 -10.17
N PHE A 623 5.47 -30.10 -9.35
CA PHE A 623 5.88 -30.74 -8.10
C PHE A 623 5.17 -32.09 -7.94
N ASP A 624 5.79 -33.01 -7.21
CA ASP A 624 5.20 -34.32 -6.89
C ASP A 624 4.94 -34.41 -5.39
N ILE A 625 3.79 -34.98 -5.03
CA ILE A 625 3.44 -35.34 -3.65
C ILE A 625 3.50 -36.85 -3.51
N LEU A 626 4.23 -37.31 -2.51
CA LEU A 626 4.40 -38.71 -2.15
C LEU A 626 3.56 -39.02 -0.91
N GLU A 627 2.82 -40.12 -0.97
CA GLU A 627 2.01 -40.65 0.13
C GLU A 627 2.33 -42.13 0.35
N LYS A 628 2.73 -42.48 1.57
CA LYS A 628 3.02 -43.87 1.95
C LYS A 628 1.76 -44.72 1.86
N ARG A 629 1.90 -45.92 1.28
CA ARG A 629 0.81 -46.90 1.19
C ARG A 629 0.57 -47.64 2.49
#